data_AF-A0A9D6TAP8-F1
#
_entry.id   AF-A0A9D6TAP8-F1
#
_cell.length_a   1.000
_cell.length_b   1.000
_cell.length_c   1.000
_cell.angle_alpha   90.00
_cell.angle_beta   90.00
_cell.angle_gamma   90.00
#
_symmetry.space_group_name_H-M   'P 1'
#
loop_
_entity.id
_entity.type
_entity.pdbx_description
1 polymer ?
#
loop_
_entity_poly.entity_id
_entity_poly.type
_entity_poly.pdbx_seq_one_letter_code
_entity_poly.pdbx_strand_id
1 'polypeptide(L)' 'MTMGCGESCPVVPGWRRQDWSLPDPKGQLIEHVRALRDEIRHRVEQLIRAEGWQGHG' A
#
# COMPACT_ATOMS: atom_id res chain seq x y z
N MET A 1 -2.22 4.13 -5.88
CA MET A 1 -1.68 4.01 -4.51
C MET A 1 -0.18 4.31 -4.54
N THR A 2 0.36 5.00 -3.53
CA THR A 2 1.82 5.18 -3.35
C THR A 2 2.26 4.52 -2.04
N MET A 3 3.42 3.85 -2.07
CA MET A 3 4.00 3.12 -0.94
C MET A 3 5.45 3.58 -0.74
N GLY A 4 5.63 4.82 -0.27
CA GLY A 4 6.95 5.38 0.07
C GLY A 4 7.85 5.81 -1.12
N CYS A 5 8.11 7.12 -1.21
CA CYS A 5 9.35 7.77 -1.68
C CYS A 5 9.23 9.33 -1.67
N GLY A 6 8.06 9.90 -1.36
CA GLY A 6 7.90 11.36 -1.27
C GLY A 6 7.92 12.09 -2.62
N GLU A 7 8.18 11.38 -3.72
CA GLU A 7 7.99 11.86 -5.09
C GLU A 7 6.50 12.23 -5.29
N SER A 8 6.25 13.52 -5.54
CA SER A 8 4.91 14.03 -5.80
C SER A 8 4.44 13.55 -7.16
N CYS A 9 3.93 12.32 -7.26
CA CYS A 9 3.29 11.87 -8.49
C CYS A 9 2.14 12.83 -8.83
N PRO A 10 2.02 13.30 -10.09
CA PRO A 10 1.01 14.26 -10.50
C PRO A 10 -0.39 13.73 -10.15
N VAL A 11 -1.24 14.63 -9.64
CA VAL A 11 -2.62 14.29 -9.28
C VAL A 11 -3.42 14.08 -10.56
N VAL A 12 -4.00 12.90 -10.72
CA VAL A 12 -4.91 12.58 -11.83
C VAL A 12 -6.35 12.88 -11.39
N PRO A 13 -7.07 13.81 -12.07
CA PRO A 13 -8.46 14.12 -11.74
C PRO A 13 -9.36 12.87 -11.81
N GLY A 14 -10.22 12.70 -10.81
CA GLY A 14 -11.15 11.56 -10.71
C GLY A 14 -10.56 10.31 -10.06
N TRP A 15 -9.27 10.28 -9.71
CA TRP A 15 -8.65 9.13 -9.05
C TRP A 15 -8.58 9.34 -7.54
N ARG A 16 -8.96 8.31 -6.76
CA ARG A 16 -8.68 8.29 -5.32
C ARG A 16 -7.21 7.95 -5.08
N ARG A 17 -6.44 8.92 -4.59
CA ARG A 17 -5.08 8.69 -4.12
C ARG A 17 -5.09 8.25 -2.66
N GLN A 18 -4.51 7.10 -2.38
CA GLN A 18 -4.13 6.69 -1.02
C GLN A 18 -2.61 6.68 -0.93
N ASP A 19 -2.09 7.34 0.10
CA ASP A 19 -0.67 7.35 0.42
C ASP A 19 -0.45 6.56 1.72
N TRP A 20 0.33 5.50 1.62
CA TRP A 20 0.71 4.70 2.77
C TRP A 20 2.13 5.08 3.16
N SER A 21 2.25 5.77 4.30
CA SER A 21 3.54 6.00 4.93
C SER A 21 4.06 4.66 5.46
N LEU A 22 4.95 4.04 4.69
CA LEU A 22 5.61 2.77 5.00
C LEU A 22 7.13 3.03 5.08
N PRO A 23 7.82 2.50 6.09
CA PRO A 23 9.28 2.61 6.17
C PRO A 23 9.95 1.88 5.01
N ASP A 24 11.12 2.38 4.57
CA ASP A 24 11.94 1.68 3.57
C ASP A 24 12.46 0.36 4.16
N PRO A 25 12.13 -0.80 3.56
CA PRO A 25 12.62 -2.09 4.04
C PRO A 25 14.11 -2.33 3.75
N LYS A 26 14.75 -1.49 2.93
CA LYS A 26 16.14 -1.67 2.52
C LYS A 26 17.08 -1.63 3.72
N GLY A 27 17.89 -2.68 3.86
CA GLY A 27 18.88 -2.80 4.95
C GLY A 27 18.28 -3.17 6.30
N GLN A 28 16.96 -3.39 6.39
CA GLN A 28 16.31 -3.88 7.61
C GLN A 28 16.45 -5.41 7.74
N LEU A 29 16.32 -5.89 8.98
CA LEU A 29 16.27 -7.31 9.28
C LEU A 29 15.06 -7.98 8.61
N ILE A 30 15.19 -9.26 8.26
CA ILE A 30 14.15 -10.00 7.54
C ILE A 30 12.82 -10.07 8.32
N GLU A 31 12.89 -10.07 9.65
CA GLU A 31 11.72 -10.02 10.53
C GLU A 31 10.94 -8.71 10.36
N HIS A 32 11.63 -7.57 10.28
CA HIS A 32 11.00 -6.27 10.04
C HIS A 32 10.36 -6.21 8.64
N VAL A 33 11.05 -6.74 7.63
CA VAL A 33 10.50 -6.81 6.27
C VAL A 33 9.24 -7.68 6.22
N ARG A 34 9.24 -8.82 6.93
CA ARG A 34 8.05 -9.70 7.03
C ARG A 34 6.89 -9.01 7.74
N ALA A 35 7.15 -8.31 8.84
CA ALA A 35 6.12 -7.55 9.55
C ALA A 35 5.51 -6.46 8.66
N LEU A 36 6.34 -5.71 7.93
CA LEU A 36 5.89 -4.69 6.99
C LEU A 36 5.02 -5.28 5.86
N ARG A 37 5.43 -6.42 5.30
CA ARG A 37 4.65 -7.15 4.29
C ARG A 37 3.28 -7.56 4.82
N ASP A 38 3.22 -8.06 6.06
CA ASP A 38 1.98 -8.53 6.66
C ASP A 38 1.03 -7.36 6.98
N GLU A 39 1.57 -6.20 7.35
CA GLU A 39 0.81 -4.95 7.46
C GLU A 39 0.23 -4.52 6.10
N ILE A 40 1.05 -4.53 5.03
CA ILE A 40 0.59 -4.21 3.67
C ILE A 40 -0.55 -5.15 3.26
N ARG A 41 -0.41 -6.46 3.52
CA ARG A 41 -1.47 -7.45 3.26
C ARG A 41 -2.76 -7.06 3.95
N HIS A 42 -2.72 -6.74 5.24
CA HIS A 42 -3.91 -6.35 5.99
C HIS A 42 -4.60 -5.12 5.37
N ARG A 43 -3.82 -4.09 5.01
CA ARG A 43 -4.35 -2.87 4.39
C ARG A 43 -5.01 -3.16 3.03
N VAL A 44 -4.40 -4.02 2.21
CA VAL A 44 -4.96 -4.45 0.92
C VAL A 44 -6.27 -5.23 1.11
N GLU A 45 -6.33 -6.15 2.08
CA GLU A 45 -7.58 -6.88 2.38
C GLU A 45 -8.71 -5.95 2.81
N GLN A 46 -8.42 -4.94 3.63
CA GLN A 46 -9.41 -3.92 4.00
C GLN A 46 -9.86 -3.11 2.78
N LEU A 47 -8.93 -2.74 1.90
CA LEU A 47 -9.24 -2.00 0.69
C LEU A 47 -10.16 -2.80 -0.24
N ILE A 48 -9.87 -4.08 -0.46
CA ILE A 48 -10.72 -4.97 -1.28
C ILE A 48 -12.14 -5.05 -0.70
N ARG A 49 -12.27 -5.22 0.61
CA ARG A 49 -13.58 -5.22 1.29
C ARG A 49 -14.30 -3.90 1.14
N ALA A 50 -13.61 -2.78 1.35
CA ALA A 50 -14.18 -1.44 1.30
C ALA A 50 -14.65 -1.03 -0.10
N GLU A 51 -13.89 -1.40 -1.13
CA GLU A 51 -14.21 -1.07 -2.52
C GLU A 51 -15.17 -2.11 -3.16
N GLY A 52 -15.59 -3.13 -2.40
CA GLY A 52 -16.50 -4.17 -2.88
C GLY A 52 -15.94 -4.96 -4.06
N TRP A 53 -14.62 -5.03 -4.19
CA TRP A 53 -13.97 -5.65 -5.33
C TRP A 53 -14.10 -7.17 -5.22
N GLN A 54 -15.11 -7.74 -5.88
CA GLN A 54 -15.19 -9.17 -6.11
C GLN A 54 -14.35 -9.44 -7.35
N GLY A 55 -13.24 -10.17 -7.20
CA GLY A 55 -12.40 -10.56 -8.32
C GLY A 55 -13.26 -11.18 -9.40
N HIS A 56 -13.43 -10.48 -10.52
CA HIS A 56 -13.91 -11.09 -11.75
C HIS A 56 -12.80 -12.05 -12.17
N GLY A 57 -13.04 -13.35 -11.95
CA GLY A 57 -12.35 -14.42 -12.67
C GLY A 57 -12.78 -14.43 -14.13
#